data_AF-A0A3D6DRU2-F1
#
_entry.id   AF-A0A3D6DRU2-F1
#
_cell.length_a   1.000
_cell.length_b   1.000
_cell.length_c   1.000
_cell.angle_alpha   90.00
_cell.angle_beta   90.00
_cell.angle_gamma   90.00
#
_symmetry.space_group_name_H-M   'P 1'
#
loop_
_entity.id
_entity.type
_entity.pdbx_description
1 polymer ?
#
loop_
_entity_poly.entity_id
_entity_poly.type
_entity_poly.pdbx_seq_one_letter_code
_entity_poly.pdbx_strand_id
1 'polypeptide(L)' 'MRFASLGSGSQGNALIVDAGETKVLLDCGFSARMATARLARLGTA' A
#
# COMPACT_ATOMS: atom_id res chain seq x y z
N MET A 1 9.10 -1.47 12.52
CA MET A 1 9.04 -1.49 11.05
C MET A 1 8.08 -2.59 10.63
N ARG A 2 7.03 -2.27 9.88
CA ARG A 2 5.97 -3.21 9.44
C ARG A 2 5.81 -3.13 7.93
N PHE A 3 5.39 -4.23 7.32
CA PHE A 3 5.24 -4.35 5.87
C PHE A 3 3.87 -4.92 5.56
N ALA A 4 3.22 -4.42 4.52
CA ALA A 4 2.03 -5.06 3.96
C ALA A 4 2.00 -4.92 2.44
N SER A 5 1.79 -6.04 1.75
CA SER A 5 1.50 -6.01 0.32
C SER A 5 0.05 -5.59 0.13
N LEU A 6 -0.16 -4.51 -0.61
CA LEU A 6 -1.49 -4.08 -1.05
C LEU A 6 -1.92 -4.82 -2.32
N GLY A 7 -1.00 -5.52 -2.99
CA GLY A 7 -1.26 -6.29 -4.20
C GLY A 7 0.03 -6.77 -4.85
N SER A 8 -0.10 -7.78 -5.69
CA SER A 8 0.96 -8.31 -6.54
C SER A 8 0.37 -8.85 -7.85
N GLY A 9 1.20 -8.89 -8.90
CA GLY A 9 0.85 -9.44 -10.20
C GLY A 9 0.37 -8.43 -11.24
N SER A 10 -0.21 -8.94 -12.33
CA SER A 10 -0.53 -8.16 -13.54
C SER A 10 -1.61 -7.08 -13.34
N GLN A 11 -2.36 -7.13 -12.25
CA GLN A 11 -3.37 -6.13 -11.89
C GLN A 11 -2.81 -4.99 -11.01
N GLY A 12 -1.48 -4.93 -10.88
CA GLY A 12 -0.78 -3.92 -10.12
C GLY A 12 -0.24 -4.46 -8.80
N ASN A 13 1.02 -4.16 -8.54
CA ASN A 13 1.68 -4.37 -7.26
C ASN A 13 1.59 -3.11 -6.40
N ALA A 14 1.71 -3.27 -5.08
CA ALA A 14 2.22 -2.21 -4.20
C ALA A 14 2.60 -2.78 -2.83
N LEU A 15 3.57 -2.16 -2.18
CA LEU A 15 4.00 -2.47 -0.82
C LEU A 15 3.94 -1.20 0.03
N ILE A 16 3.32 -1.27 1.21
CA ILE A 16 3.48 -0.23 2.23
C ILE A 16 4.56 -0.66 3.22
N VAL A 17 5.51 0.24 3.47
CA VAL A 17 6.49 0.15 4.54
C VAL A 17 6.14 1.17 5.59
N ASP A 18 5.91 0.71 6.82
CA ASP A 18 5.57 1.54 7.96
C ASP A 18 6.73 1.56 8.97
N ALA A 19 7.33 2.73 9.13
CA ALA A 19 8.41 3.02 10.07
C ALA A 19 7.97 3.93 11.23
N GLY A 20 6.70 3.88 11.63
CA GLY A 20 6.14 4.73 12.69
C GLY A 20 5.52 5.99 12.12
N GLU A 21 6.18 7.13 12.32
CA GLU A 21 5.74 8.43 11.82
C GLU A 21 5.81 8.54 10.29
N THR A 22 6.70 7.76 9.67
CA THR A 22 6.86 7.73 8.21
C THR A 22 6.29 6.45 7.64
N LYS A 23 5.49 6.60 6.58
CA LYS A 23 5.00 5.48 5.75
C LYS A 23 5.34 5.74 4.30
N VAL A 24 5.80 4.71 3.60
CA VAL A 24 6.18 4.79 2.19
C VAL A 24 5.38 3.75 1.41
N LEU A 25 4.74 4.20 0.34
CA LEU A 25 4.09 3.35 -0.65
C LEU A 25 5.04 3.14 -1.83
N LEU A 26 5.39 1.88 -2.10
CA LEU A 26 6.29 1.51 -3.18
C LEU A 26 5.50 0.91 -4.34
N ASP A 27 5.93 1.30 -5.55
CA ASP A 27 5.55 0.68 -6.83
C ASP A 27 4.03 0.55 -7.02
N CYS A 28 3.27 1.61 -6.72
CA CYS A 28 1.80 1.62 -6.77
C CYS A 28 1.26 1.42 -8.19
N GLY A 29 1.30 0.18 -8.68
CA GLY A 29 0.91 -0.23 -10.03
C GLY A 29 -0.60 -0.26 -10.28
N PHE A 30 -1.40 0.37 -9.42
CA PHE A 30 -2.84 0.52 -9.57
C PHE A 30 -3.30 1.94 -9.25
N SER A 31 -4.54 2.27 -9.66
CA SER A 31 -5.12 3.60 -9.44
C SER A 31 -5.09 4.02 -7.97
N ALA A 32 -4.93 5.32 -7.72
CA ALA A 32 -4.98 5.91 -6.39
C ALA A 32 -6.26 5.52 -5.64
N ARG A 33 -7.41 5.48 -6.32
CA ARG A 33 -8.70 5.02 -5.73
C ARG A 33 -8.59 3.62 -5.13
N MET A 34 -7.96 2.70 -5.86
CA MET A 34 -7.78 1.33 -5.37
C MET A 34 -6.75 1.27 -4.24
N ALA A 35 -5.67 2.05 -4.33
CA ALA A 35 -4.68 2.18 -3.27
C ALA A 35 -5.30 2.64 -1.96
N THR A 36 -6.03 3.75 -1.97
CA THR A 36 -6.69 4.33 -0.80
C THR A 36 -7.70 3.35 -0.19
N ALA A 37 -8.50 2.67 -1.00
CA ALA A 37 -9.45 1.68 -0.51
C ALA A 37 -8.77 0.49 0.19
N ARG A 38 -7.60 0.06 -0.29
CA ARG A 38 -6.84 -1.05 0.30
C ARG A 38 -6.06 -0.62 1.55
N LEU A 39 -5.50 0.59 1.55
CA LEU A 39 -4.88 1.20 2.72
C LEU A 39 -5.88 1.34 3.88
N ALA A 40 -7.09 1.84 3.59
CA ALA A 40 -8.14 1.97 4.60
C ALA A 40 -8.49 0.64 5.29
N ARG A 41 -8.45 -0.48 4.57
CA ARG A 41 -8.68 -1.83 5.14
C ARG A 41 -7.57 -2.27 6.09
N LEU A 42 -6.34 -1.78 5.89
CA LEU A 42 -5.22 -2.03 6.79
C LEU A 42 -5.22 -1.09 8.01
N GLY A 43 -6.26 -0.25 8.18
CA GLY A 43 -6.27 0.80 9.20
C GLY A 43 -5.16 1.82 8.99
N THR A 44 -4.69 1.96 7.75
CA THR A 44 -3.64 2.91 7.36
C THR A 44 -4.30 3.98 6.49
N ALA A 45 -4.20 5.24 6.89
CA ALA A 45 -4.66 6.40 6.13
C ALA A 45 -3.49 7.37 5.97
#